data_AF-A0A0W0FI14-F1
#
_entry.id   AF-A0A0W0FI14-F1
#
_cell.length_a   1.000
_cell.length_b   1.000
_cell.length_c   1.000
_cell.angle_alpha   90.00
_cell.angle_beta   90.00
_cell.angle_gamma   90.00
#
_symmetry.space_group_name_H-M   'P 1'
#
loop_
_entity.id
_entity.type
_entity.pdbx_description
1 polymer ?
#
loop_
_entity_poly.entity_id
_entity_poly.type
_entity_poly.pdbx_seq_one_letter_code
_entity_poly.pdbx_strand_id
1 'polypeptide(L)'
;MSAKLLLGKATRHKRADDLESFFHVLCWVLLKHGPHSLTATKVVERLNQNYDYVMISEGRSIGGTHKETSLRSRAMRDPEMVSDVFLKNLLVDFEDLVAGEVQ
;
A
#
# COMPACT_ATOMS: atom_id res chain seq x y z
N MET A 1 -7.49 3.41 -4.73
CA MET A 1 -8.12 4.29 -3.73
C MET A 1 -7.22 4.34 -2.50
N SER A 2 -6.89 5.55 -2.06
CA SER A 2 -6.06 5.83 -0.89
C SER A 2 -6.73 5.38 0.40
N ALA A 3 -5.94 5.15 1.44
CA ALA A 3 -6.42 4.79 2.76
C ALA A 3 -7.28 5.90 3.37
N LYS A 4 -6.91 7.18 3.22
CA LYS A 4 -7.71 8.30 3.75
C LYS A 4 -9.13 8.34 3.18
N LEU A 5 -9.29 8.07 1.88
CA LEU A 5 -10.61 7.99 1.24
C LEU A 5 -11.37 6.74 1.68
N LEU A 6 -10.70 5.58 1.73
CA LEU A 6 -11.31 4.31 2.17
C LEU A 6 -11.73 4.32 3.66
N LEU A 7 -11.07 5.12 4.48
CA LEU A 7 -11.41 5.31 5.90
C LEU A 7 -12.44 6.44 6.12
N GLY A 8 -12.89 7.12 5.06
CA GLY A 8 -13.81 8.25 5.16
C GLY A 8 -13.23 9.48 5.86
N LYS A 9 -11.90 9.55 6.04
CA LYS A 9 -11.19 10.67 6.67
C LYS A 9 -11.06 11.88 5.72
N ALA A 10 -11.30 11.69 4.43
CA ALA A 10 -11.28 12.74 3.42
C ALA A 10 -12.60 12.79 2.65
N THR A 11 -13.11 14.01 2.44
CA THR A 11 -14.34 14.28 1.68
C THR A 11 -14.07 14.69 0.23
N ARG A 12 -12.82 15.03 -0.09
CA ARG A 12 -12.36 15.40 -1.44
C ARG A 12 -11.06 14.68 -1.77
N HIS A 13 -11.03 14.18 -2.99
CA HIS A 13 -9.87 13.58 -3.62
C HIS A 13 -8.81 14.64 -3.95
N LYS A 14 -7.54 14.36 -3.64
CA LYS A 14 -6.39 15.24 -3.89
C LYS A 14 -5.29 14.48 -4.63
N ARG A 15 -4.30 15.21 -5.15
CA ARG A 15 -3.08 14.64 -5.76
C ARG A 15 -2.38 13.60 -4.86
N ALA A 16 -2.34 13.83 -3.55
CA ALA A 16 -1.74 12.88 -2.61
C ALA A 16 -2.46 11.51 -2.63
N ASP A 17 -3.79 11.51 -2.83
CA ASP A 17 -4.58 10.27 -2.92
C ASP A 17 -4.29 9.48 -4.21
N ASP A 18 -4.00 10.20 -5.31
CA ASP A 18 -3.55 9.60 -6.57
C ASP A 18 -2.18 8.94 -6.42
N LEU A 19 -1.23 9.67 -5.80
CA LEU A 19 0.12 9.16 -5.56
C LEU A 19 0.10 7.93 -4.64
N GLU A 20 -0.70 7.97 -3.58
CA GLU A 20 -0.89 6.82 -2.68
C GLU A 20 -1.54 5.64 -3.40
N SER A 21 -2.57 5.88 -4.21
CA SER A 21 -3.21 4.83 -5.00
C SER A 21 -2.23 4.19 -5.99
N PHE A 22 -1.40 5.00 -6.65
CA PHE A 22 -0.37 4.51 -7.57
C PHE A 22 0.69 3.69 -6.84
N PHE A 23 1.18 4.15 -5.68
CA PHE A 23 2.11 3.38 -4.84
C PHE A 23 1.54 2.02 -4.46
N HIS A 24 0.27 1.95 -4.05
CA HIS A 24 -0.38 0.69 -3.73
C HIS A 24 -0.52 -0.26 -4.92
N VAL A 25 -0.74 0.27 -6.12
CA VAL A 25 -0.73 -0.55 -7.35
C VAL A 25 0.66 -1.12 -7.61
N LEU A 26 1.72 -0.32 -7.47
CA LEU A 26 3.10 -0.80 -7.60
C LEU A 26 3.40 -1.92 -6.59
N CYS A 27 3.02 -1.74 -5.33
CA CYS A 27 3.19 -2.76 -4.29
C CYS A 27 2.39 -4.04 -4.59
N TRP A 28 1.19 -3.93 -5.15
CA TRP A 28 0.41 -5.10 -5.58
C TRP A 28 1.09 -5.84 -6.75
N VAL A 29 1.59 -5.12 -7.76
CA VAL A 29 2.32 -5.70 -8.89
C VAL A 29 3.60 -6.39 -8.42
N LEU A 30 4.34 -5.75 -7.52
CA LEU A 30 5.53 -6.32 -6.89
C LEU A 30 5.20 -7.66 -6.21
N LEU A 31 4.16 -7.72 -5.37
CA LEU A 31 3.75 -8.95 -4.68
C LEU A 31 3.30 -10.08 -5.61
N LYS A 32 2.79 -9.75 -6.81
CA LYS A 32 2.29 -10.75 -7.77
C LYS A 32 3.39 -11.24 -8.73
N HIS A 33 4.30 -10.36 -9.11
CA HIS A 33 5.17 -10.58 -10.28
C HIS A 33 6.61 -10.12 -10.07
N GLY A 34 6.89 -9.40 -9.00
CA GLY A 34 8.18 -8.78 -8.77
C GLY A 34 9.15 -9.65 -7.97
N PRO A 35 10.42 -9.23 -7.88
CA PRO A 35 11.45 -9.94 -7.15
C PRO A 35 11.33 -9.66 -5.63
N HIS A 36 10.83 -10.64 -4.88
CA HIS A 36 10.73 -10.61 -3.42
C HIS A 36 11.05 -11.98 -2.81
N SER A 37 11.32 -12.01 -1.51
CA SER A 37 11.70 -13.24 -0.78
C SER A 37 10.59 -13.79 0.12
N LEU A 38 9.37 -13.24 0.02
CA LEU A 38 8.21 -13.69 0.77
C LEU A 38 7.80 -15.13 0.41
N THR A 39 7.34 -15.87 1.42
CA THR A 39 6.67 -17.15 1.20
C THR A 39 5.32 -16.94 0.52
N ALA A 40 4.83 -17.94 -0.23
CA ALA A 40 3.53 -17.88 -0.88
C ALA A 40 2.38 -17.53 0.10
N THR A 41 2.42 -18.09 1.32
CA THR A 41 1.45 -17.77 2.38
C THR A 41 1.50 -16.29 2.78
N LYS A 42 2.69 -15.72 2.99
CA LYS A 42 2.86 -14.30 3.31
C LYS A 42 2.39 -13.40 2.17
N VAL A 43 2.61 -13.79 0.92
CA VAL A 43 2.11 -13.06 -0.26
C VAL A 43 0.59 -13.03 -0.26
N VAL A 44 -0.07 -14.19 -0.11
CA VAL A 44 -1.54 -14.29 -0.06
C VAL A 44 -2.12 -13.50 1.10
N GLU A 45 -1.53 -13.61 2.29
CA GLU A 45 -1.94 -12.86 3.47
C GLU A 45 -1.89 -11.35 3.22
N ARG A 46 -0.76 -10.84 2.69
CA ARG A 46 -0.59 -9.41 2.40
C ARG A 46 -1.53 -8.92 1.32
N LEU A 47 -1.75 -9.71 0.25
CA LEU A 47 -2.70 -9.37 -0.81
C LEU A 47 -4.13 -9.25 -0.26
N ASN A 48 -4.53 -10.23 0.56
CA ASN A 48 -5.82 -10.22 1.21
C ASN A 48 -5.98 -9.00 2.13
N GLN A 49 -5.04 -8.79 3.05
CA GLN A 49 -5.12 -7.71 4.05
C GLN A 49 -5.12 -6.31 3.43
N ASN A 50 -4.34 -6.10 2.36
CA ASN A 50 -4.13 -4.77 1.79
C ASN A 50 -5.02 -4.46 0.58
N TYR A 51 -5.46 -5.45 -0.20
CA TYR A 51 -6.07 -5.19 -1.51
C TYR A 51 -7.39 -5.92 -1.74
N ASP A 52 -7.50 -7.18 -1.33
CA ASP A 52 -8.68 -7.99 -1.64
C ASP A 52 -9.79 -7.89 -0.56
N TYR A 53 -9.47 -7.32 0.60
CA TYR A 53 -10.45 -7.09 1.67
C TYR A 53 -11.17 -5.74 1.54
N VAL A 54 -12.45 -5.79 1.17
CA VAL A 54 -13.40 -4.67 1.21
C VAL A 54 -14.52 -5.01 2.18
N MET A 55 -14.72 -4.20 3.22
CA MET A 55 -15.92 -4.28 4.05
C MET A 55 -16.94 -3.26 3.57
N ILE A 56 -18.22 -3.61 3.58
CA ILE A 56 -19.31 -2.63 3.38
C ILE A 56 -19.97 -2.43 4.74
N SER A 57 -19.95 -1.21 5.25
CA SER A 57 -20.64 -0.81 6.48
C SER A 57 -21.49 0.41 6.21
N GLU A 58 -22.77 0.37 6.60
CA GLU A 58 -23.75 1.45 6.38
C GLU A 58 -23.79 1.96 4.92
N GLY A 59 -23.66 1.05 3.94
CA GLY A 59 -23.65 1.40 2.52
C GLY A 59 -22.37 2.05 2.00
N ARG A 60 -21.33 2.17 2.83
CA ARG A 60 -20.00 2.66 2.43
C ARG A 60 -18.99 1.53 2.41
N SER A 61 -18.16 1.49 1.35
CA SER A 61 -16.96 0.66 1.32
C SER A 61 -15.96 1.22 2.33
N ILE A 62 -15.72 0.48 3.40
CA ILE A 62 -14.71 0.75 4.42
C ILE A 62 -13.53 -0.20 4.24
N GLY A 63 -12.32 0.36 4.35
CA GLY A 63 -11.08 -0.38 4.20
C GLY A 63 -9.87 0.52 4.40
N GLY A 64 -8.69 0.05 4.02
CA GLY A 64 -7.49 0.89 4.00
C GLY A 64 -6.72 1.01 5.32
N THR A 65 -7.18 0.40 6.43
CA THR A 65 -6.40 0.36 7.69
C THR A 65 -5.01 -0.27 7.48
N HIS A 66 -4.93 -1.42 6.80
CA HIS A 66 -3.63 -2.06 6.52
C HIS A 66 -2.77 -1.26 5.53
N LYS A 67 -3.40 -0.54 4.59
CA LYS A 67 -2.72 0.39 3.69
C LYS A 67 -2.10 1.56 4.45
N GLU A 68 -2.89 2.22 5.30
CA GLU A 68 -2.42 3.31 6.17
C GLU A 68 -1.30 2.82 7.10
N THR A 69 -1.50 1.67 7.75
CA THR A 69 -0.49 1.09 8.65
C THR A 69 0.79 0.77 7.91
N SER A 70 0.73 0.12 6.74
CA SER A 70 1.91 -0.24 5.95
C SER A 70 2.68 1.00 5.48
N LEU A 71 1.96 2.03 5.01
CA LEU A 71 2.58 3.29 4.59
C LEU A 71 3.22 4.02 5.78
N ARG A 72 2.54 4.05 6.93
CA ARG A 72 3.07 4.66 8.17
C ARG A 72 4.28 3.92 8.72
N SER A 73 4.30 2.59 8.65
CA SER A 73 5.39 1.76 9.17
C SER A 73 6.57 1.63 8.20
N ARG A 74 6.46 2.19 6.99
CA ARG A 74 7.48 2.09 5.92
C ARG A 74 7.79 0.64 5.55
N ALA A 75 6.74 -0.08 5.18
CA ALA A 75 6.81 -1.51 4.92
C ALA A 75 7.82 -1.89 3.83
N MET A 76 8.12 -1.02 2.84
CA MET A 76 9.11 -1.33 1.79
C MET A 76 10.55 -1.47 2.30
N ARG A 77 10.83 -0.99 3.52
CA ARG A 77 12.16 -1.13 4.13
C ARG A 77 12.46 -2.56 4.57
N ASP A 78 11.44 -3.38 4.78
CA ASP A 78 11.58 -4.81 5.10
C ASP A 78 12.41 -5.53 4.03
N PRO A 79 13.51 -6.23 4.40
CA PRO A 79 14.36 -6.93 3.46
C PRO A 79 13.65 -8.04 2.67
N GLU A 80 12.54 -8.58 3.17
CA GLU A 80 11.78 -9.62 2.43
C GLU A 80 10.94 -9.05 1.29
N MET A 81 10.61 -7.75 1.33
CA MET A 81 9.64 -7.13 0.42
C MET A 81 10.18 -6.92 -0.99
N VAL A 82 11.48 -6.68 -1.13
CA VAL A 82 12.15 -6.48 -2.42
C VAL A 82 13.56 -7.05 -2.33
N SER A 83 13.88 -8.03 -3.17
CA SER A 83 15.21 -8.63 -3.20
C SER A 83 16.19 -7.89 -4.12
N ASP A 84 15.69 -7.15 -5.11
CA ASP A 84 16.51 -6.28 -5.97
C ASP A 84 16.81 -4.94 -5.29
N VAL A 85 18.09 -4.58 -5.19
CA VAL A 85 18.54 -3.40 -4.45
C VAL A 85 18.09 -2.08 -5.11
N PHE A 86 18.11 -2.01 -6.44
CA PHE A 86 17.75 -0.77 -7.15
C PHE A 86 16.24 -0.52 -7.08
N LEU A 87 15.45 -1.56 -7.31
CA LEU A 87 14.01 -1.49 -7.17
C LEU A 87 13.61 -1.19 -5.72
N LYS A 88 14.33 -1.75 -4.74
CA LYS A 88 14.10 -1.46 -3.33
C LYS A 88 14.31 0.01 -3.03
N ASN A 89 15.42 0.60 -3.46
CA ASN A 89 15.70 2.01 -3.24
C ASN A 89 14.63 2.90 -3.88
N LEU A 90 14.24 2.62 -5.13
CA LEU A 90 13.18 3.36 -5.81
C LEU A 90 11.84 3.30 -5.04
N LEU A 91 11.46 2.12 -4.57
CA LEU A 91 10.20 1.94 -3.84
C LEU A 91 10.23 2.58 -2.46
N VAL A 92 11.37 2.55 -1.76
CA VAL A 92 11.54 3.22 -0.46
C VAL A 92 11.50 4.74 -0.63
N ASP A 93 12.20 5.30 -1.61
CA ASP A 93 12.19 6.74 -1.88
C ASP A 93 10.78 7.22 -2.25
N PHE A 94 10.05 6.42 -3.04
CA PHE A 94 8.68 6.75 -3.41
C PHE A 94 7.71 6.59 -2.23
N GLU A 95 7.89 5.57 -1.37
CA GLU A 95 7.13 5.41 -0.13
C GLU A 95 7.31 6.61 0.80
N ASP A 96 8.55 7.11 0.93
CA ASP A 96 8.87 8.29 1.74
C ASP A 96 8.23 9.56 1.19
N LEU A 97 8.25 9.75 -0.13
CA LEU A 97 7.57 10.87 -0.81
C LEU A 97 6.06 10.83 -0.54
N VAL A 98 5.41 9.69 -0.81
CA VAL A 98 3.96 9.54 -0.65
C VAL A 98 3.56 9.81 0.80
N ALA A 99 4.27 9.23 1.75
CA ALA A 99 3.91 9.40 3.14
C ALA A 99 4.21 10.80 3.72
N GLY A 100 5.10 11.58 3.10
CA GLY A 100 5.26 13.00 3.39
C GLY A 100 4.06 13.85 2.94
N GLU A 101 3.42 13.45 1.84
CA GLU A 101 2.26 14.14 1.25
C GLU A 101 0.91 13.72 1.88
N VAL A 102 0.86 12.56 2.53
CA VAL A 102 -0.37 11.96 3.10
C VAL A 102 -0.59 12.34 4.57
N GLN A 103 0.17 13.28 5.17
CA GLN A 103 -0.06 13.76 6.54
C GLN A 103 -1.44 14.42 6.73
#